data_AF-A0A1R1X973-F1
#
_entry.id   AF-A0A1R1X973-F1
#
_cell.length_a   1.000
_cell.length_b   1.000
_cell.length_c   1.000
_cell.angle_alpha   90.00
_cell.angle_beta   90.00
_cell.angle_gamma   90.00
#
_symmetry.space_group_name_H-M   'P 1'
#
loop_
_entity.id
_entity.type
_entity.pdbx_description
1 polymer ?
#
loop_
_entity_poly.entity_id
_entity_poly.type
_entity_poly.pdbx_seq_one_letter_code
_entity_poly.pdbx_strand_id
1 'polypeptide(L)'
;MCVRRISGGGTVYHDQGNTNYSVFMPRENFDRDMSAILVSSALNSVGIPATVNKRHDITVDGFKNITSAKGIDSVRSEVTNLINYSPLITHKQFSDSVINKFSSKFGPFKNNINFSDLDQISKIEFTQDTSTLNSYDWLYGQTPEFVFETCLELESANLNLEIKIVVDKGLIKSISIDSKIPEFQLNDLESTANSCLQGIHSNFYWLLV
;
A
#
# COMPACT_ATOMS: atom_id res chain seq x y z
N MET A 1 -8.09 -7.96 -4.37
CA MET A 1 -8.19 -7.81 -2.91
C MET A 1 -7.34 -6.62 -2.49
N CYS A 2 -7.88 -5.71 -1.69
CA CYS A 2 -7.11 -4.61 -1.10
C CYS A 2 -6.73 -4.98 0.33
N VAL A 3 -5.50 -4.66 0.76
CA VAL A 3 -5.01 -4.92 2.12
C VAL A 3 -4.30 -3.68 2.63
N ARG A 4 -4.60 -3.28 3.87
CA ARG A 4 -3.83 -2.26 4.58
C ARG A 4 -2.72 -2.92 5.40
N ARG A 5 -1.48 -2.52 5.14
CA ARG A 5 -0.32 -2.95 5.94
C ARG A 5 -0.19 -2.11 7.22
N ILE A 6 0.48 -2.66 8.22
CA ILE A 6 0.76 -1.97 9.50
C ILE A 6 1.76 -0.81 9.31
N SER A 7 2.68 -0.91 8.36
CA SER A 7 3.68 0.12 8.09
C SER A 7 3.13 1.26 7.22
N GLY A 8 3.59 2.50 7.44
CA GLY A 8 3.22 3.64 6.58
C GLY A 8 3.79 3.55 5.14
N GLY A 9 3.45 4.53 4.29
CA GLY A 9 3.95 4.72 2.91
C GLY A 9 2.85 4.63 1.84
N GLY A 10 3.26 4.63 0.56
CA GLY A 10 2.34 4.60 -0.58
C GLY A 10 1.75 3.23 -0.92
N THR A 11 0.94 3.20 -1.97
CA THR A 11 0.27 1.99 -2.50
C THR A 11 1.18 1.25 -3.47
N VAL A 12 1.18 -0.08 -3.40
CA VAL A 12 1.94 -0.96 -4.28
C VAL A 12 1.06 -2.13 -4.75
N TYR A 13 1.37 -2.67 -5.93
CA TYR A 13 0.70 -3.84 -6.49
C TYR A 13 1.54 -5.11 -6.25
N HIS A 14 0.86 -6.21 -5.93
CA HIS A 14 1.48 -7.50 -5.71
C HIS A 14 0.81 -8.57 -6.59
N ASP A 15 1.64 -9.28 -7.37
CA ASP A 15 1.30 -10.50 -8.09
C ASP A 15 2.36 -11.59 -7.78
N GLN A 16 2.33 -12.70 -8.52
CA GLN A 16 3.31 -13.78 -8.38
C GLN A 16 4.73 -13.40 -8.86
N GLY A 17 4.88 -12.30 -9.61
CA GLY A 17 6.17 -11.76 -10.02
C GLY A 17 6.82 -10.90 -8.93
N ASN A 18 6.09 -10.52 -7.89
CA ASN A 18 6.59 -9.70 -6.79
C ASN A 18 7.16 -10.55 -5.65
N THR A 19 8.32 -10.15 -5.12
CA THR A 19 8.92 -10.76 -3.92
C THR A 19 8.97 -9.76 -2.78
N ASN A 20 8.32 -10.11 -1.67
CA ASN A 20 8.33 -9.33 -0.44
C ASN A 20 9.44 -9.79 0.50
N TYR A 21 10.11 -8.84 1.16
CA TYR A 21 11.08 -9.12 2.22
C TYR A 21 10.85 -8.19 3.41
N SER A 22 11.11 -8.70 4.61
CA SER A 22 11.01 -7.95 5.86
C SER A 22 12.21 -8.26 6.73
N VAL A 23 12.86 -7.22 7.27
CA VAL A 23 13.99 -7.36 8.19
C VAL A 23 13.62 -6.77 9.54
N PHE A 24 13.66 -7.59 10.57
CA PHE A 24 13.40 -7.19 11.96
C PHE A 24 14.72 -7.13 12.73
N MET A 25 14.94 -6.04 13.48
CA MET A 25 16.11 -5.88 14.34
C MET A 25 15.78 -4.96 15.52
N PRO A 26 16.57 -5.01 16.62
CA PRO A 26 16.48 -4.05 17.70
C PRO A 26 16.62 -2.61 17.20
N ARG A 27 15.88 -1.67 17.81
CA ARG A 27 15.84 -0.26 17.38
C ARG A 27 17.20 0.43 17.44
N GLU A 28 18.04 0.04 18.38
CA GLU A 28 19.42 0.48 18.55
C GLU A 28 20.34 0.09 17.38
N ASN A 29 20.00 -0.98 16.66
CA ASN A 29 20.73 -1.45 15.48
C ASN A 29 20.06 -1.01 14.18
N PHE A 30 18.96 -0.24 14.26
CA PHE A 30 18.21 0.16 13.10
C PHE A 30 18.96 1.23 12.31
N ASP A 31 19.35 0.87 11.10
CA ASP A 31 19.85 1.77 10.09
C ASP A 31 18.89 1.72 8.89
N ARG A 32 18.45 2.90 8.46
CA ARG A 32 17.43 3.09 7.41
C ARG A 32 17.90 2.52 6.08
N ASP A 33 19.19 2.60 5.79
CA ASP A 33 19.77 2.14 4.52
C ASP A 33 20.14 0.66 4.56
N MET A 34 20.30 0.09 5.76
CA MET A 34 20.92 -1.21 5.93
C MET A 34 20.24 -2.32 5.13
N SER A 35 18.90 -2.39 5.18
CA SER A 35 18.15 -3.40 4.45
C SER A 35 18.19 -3.18 2.93
N ALA A 36 18.09 -1.92 2.48
CA ALA A 36 18.19 -1.57 1.06
C ALA A 36 19.58 -1.90 0.51
N ILE A 37 20.66 -1.57 1.25
CA ILE A 37 22.05 -1.89 0.90
C ILE A 37 22.26 -3.40 0.85
N LEU A 38 21.68 -4.15 1.80
CA LEU A 38 21.78 -5.59 1.84
C LEU A 38 21.15 -6.24 0.60
N VAL A 39 19.94 -5.81 0.24
CA VAL A 39 19.24 -6.33 -0.95
C VAL A 39 19.91 -5.86 -2.24
N SER A 40 20.36 -4.60 -2.31
CA SER A 40 21.15 -4.10 -3.43
C SER A 40 22.42 -4.93 -3.63
N SER A 41 23.13 -5.27 -2.55
CA SER A 41 24.32 -6.12 -2.59
C SER A 41 24.00 -7.56 -3.03
N ALA A 42 22.82 -8.08 -2.67
CA ALA A 42 22.35 -9.39 -3.10
C ALA A 42 22.06 -9.41 -4.60
N LEU A 43 21.37 -8.38 -5.11
CA LEU A 43 21.12 -8.18 -6.54
C LEU A 43 22.42 -8.09 -7.35
N ASN A 44 23.41 -7.35 -6.86
CA ASN A 44 24.73 -7.28 -7.51
C ASN A 44 25.42 -8.65 -7.59
N SER A 45 25.25 -9.51 -6.58
CA SER A 45 25.84 -10.85 -6.60
C SER A 45 25.20 -11.80 -7.62
N VAL A 46 24.01 -11.47 -8.14
CA VAL A 46 23.33 -12.21 -9.21
C VAL A 46 23.37 -11.48 -10.55
N GLY A 47 24.28 -10.50 -10.70
CA GLY A 47 24.53 -9.78 -11.95
C GLY A 47 23.59 -8.61 -12.25
N ILE A 48 22.80 -8.16 -11.26
CA ILE A 48 21.88 -7.01 -11.42
C ILE A 48 22.53 -5.78 -10.77
N PRO A 49 22.86 -4.72 -11.52
CA PRO A 49 23.64 -3.58 -11.03
C PRO A 49 22.76 -2.61 -10.23
N ALA A 50 22.29 -3.06 -9.06
CA ALA A 50 21.41 -2.29 -8.20
C ALA A 50 22.20 -1.30 -7.32
N THR A 51 21.60 -0.14 -7.05
CA THR A 51 22.12 0.90 -6.13
C THR A 51 21.03 1.40 -5.20
N VAL A 52 21.40 2.07 -4.11
CA VAL A 52 20.44 2.71 -3.18
C VAL A 52 20.47 4.22 -3.40
N ASN A 53 19.32 4.84 -3.65
CA ASN A 53 19.20 6.28 -3.86
C ASN A 53 19.07 7.05 -2.52
N LYS A 54 19.03 8.38 -2.57
CA LYS A 54 18.87 9.25 -1.38
C LYS A 54 17.53 9.08 -0.64
N ARG A 55 16.54 8.46 -1.30
CA ARG A 55 15.22 8.15 -0.72
C ARG A 55 15.18 6.75 -0.09
N HIS A 56 16.32 6.04 -0.06
CA HIS A 56 16.43 4.66 0.41
C HIS A 56 15.72 3.63 -0.50
N ASP A 57 15.42 3.99 -1.75
CA ASP A 57 14.91 3.05 -2.75
C ASP A 57 16.06 2.32 -3.45
N ILE A 58 15.83 1.04 -3.80
CA ILE A 58 16.74 0.27 -4.64
C ILE A 58 16.44 0.58 -6.10
N THR A 59 17.46 0.99 -6.86
CA THR A 59 17.35 1.38 -8.27
C THR A 59 18.29 0.60 -9.17
N VAL A 60 17.93 0.46 -10.45
CA VAL A 60 18.84 0.05 -11.53
C VAL A 60 18.94 1.21 -12.53
N ASP A 61 20.08 1.31 -13.21
CA ASP A 61 20.40 2.39 -14.15
C ASP A 61 20.28 3.81 -13.53
N GLY A 62 20.44 3.90 -12.21
CA GLY A 62 20.43 5.17 -11.46
C GLY A 62 19.06 5.81 -11.24
N PHE A 63 17.99 5.38 -11.94
CA PHE A 63 16.69 6.06 -11.89
C PHE A 63 15.46 5.14 -11.76
N LYS A 64 15.53 3.86 -12.15
CA LYS A 64 14.36 2.98 -12.12
C LYS A 64 14.26 2.23 -10.80
N ASN A 65 13.18 2.42 -10.06
CA ASN A 65 12.96 1.79 -8.76
C ASN A 65 12.56 0.31 -8.90
N ILE A 66 13.12 -0.55 -8.04
CA ILE A 66 12.72 -1.95 -7.87
C ILE A 66 11.89 -2.12 -6.58
N THR A 67 12.15 -1.29 -5.57
CA THR A 67 11.43 -1.30 -4.29
C THR A 67 10.75 0.04 -4.04
N SER A 68 9.65 0.02 -3.28
CA SER A 68 9.00 1.23 -2.78
C SER A 68 8.66 1.03 -1.30
N ALA A 69 9.21 1.86 -0.40
CA ALA A 69 8.76 1.89 1.00
C ALA A 69 8.97 3.26 1.71
N LYS A 70 7.84 3.81 2.21
CA LYS A 70 7.61 5.04 3.05
C LYS A 70 7.85 6.39 2.35
N GLY A 71 7.11 7.49 2.57
CA GLY A 71 6.02 7.89 3.47
C GLY A 71 4.90 8.62 2.69
N ILE A 72 4.12 9.48 3.36
CA ILE A 72 2.85 10.09 2.89
C ILE A 72 3.04 10.79 1.53
N ASP A 73 2.06 10.58 0.65
CA ASP A 73 2.01 10.78 -0.80
C ASP A 73 2.69 9.70 -1.66
N SER A 74 1.88 9.11 -2.54
CA SER A 74 2.34 8.16 -3.56
C SER A 74 3.15 8.93 -4.61
N VAL A 75 4.45 9.07 -4.39
CA VAL A 75 5.35 9.64 -5.41
C VAL A 75 5.53 8.59 -6.51
N ARG A 76 4.84 8.80 -7.64
CA ARG A 76 4.98 7.97 -8.83
C ARG A 76 6.46 7.91 -9.22
N SER A 77 6.98 6.70 -9.30
CA SER A 77 8.36 6.44 -9.69
C SER A 77 8.35 5.48 -10.86
N GLU A 78 9.27 5.64 -11.80
CA GLU A 78 9.44 4.65 -12.86
C GLU A 78 9.94 3.34 -12.26
N VAL A 79 9.24 2.24 -12.53
CA VAL A 79 9.57 0.91 -12.02
C VAL A 79 10.08 0.01 -13.12
N THR A 80 10.89 -0.98 -12.76
CA THR A 80 11.39 -2.01 -13.69
C THR A 80 11.38 -3.38 -13.05
N ASN A 81 11.18 -4.40 -13.88
CA ASN A 81 11.30 -5.79 -13.46
C ASN A 81 12.76 -6.25 -13.51
N LEU A 82 13.15 -7.12 -12.58
CA LEU A 82 14.49 -7.71 -12.53
C LEU A 82 14.80 -8.56 -13.79
N ILE A 83 13.77 -9.17 -14.38
CA ILE A 83 13.89 -9.99 -15.60
C ILE A 83 14.44 -9.21 -16.79
N ASN A 84 14.30 -7.87 -16.80
CA ASN A 84 14.85 -7.02 -17.86
C ASN A 84 16.38 -6.96 -17.84
N TYR A 85 17.00 -7.28 -16.70
CA TYR A 85 18.46 -7.27 -16.52
C TYR A 85 19.04 -8.68 -16.38
N SER A 86 18.27 -9.60 -15.82
CA SER A 86 18.63 -11.00 -15.69
C SER A 86 17.43 -11.88 -16.07
N PRO A 87 17.29 -12.26 -17.37
CA PRO A 87 16.09 -12.94 -17.87
C PRO A 87 15.76 -14.29 -17.21
N LEU A 88 16.76 -14.91 -16.60
CA LEU A 88 16.62 -16.20 -15.92
C LEU A 88 16.48 -16.07 -14.41
N ILE A 89 16.40 -14.84 -13.87
CA ILE A 89 16.28 -14.63 -12.43
C ILE A 89 14.97 -15.23 -11.92
N THR A 90 15.08 -16.08 -10.91
CA THR A 90 13.95 -16.69 -10.23
C THR A 90 13.78 -16.10 -8.84
N HIS A 91 12.56 -16.22 -8.29
CA HIS A 91 12.28 -15.92 -6.89
C HIS A 91 13.27 -16.62 -5.95
N LYS A 92 13.58 -17.90 -6.21
CA LYS A 92 14.53 -18.67 -5.40
C LYS A 92 15.94 -18.08 -5.44
N GLN A 93 16.47 -17.76 -6.61
CA GLN A 93 17.80 -17.16 -6.73
C GLN A 93 17.89 -15.81 -6.02
N PHE A 94 16.85 -14.98 -6.15
CA PHE A 94 16.77 -13.73 -5.41
C PHE A 94 16.76 -13.98 -3.90
N SER A 95 15.86 -14.82 -3.41
CA SER A 95 15.74 -15.15 -1.98
C SER A 95 17.04 -15.72 -1.41
N ASP A 96 17.66 -16.68 -2.09
CA ASP A 96 18.94 -17.27 -1.70
C ASP A 96 20.05 -16.20 -1.63
N SER A 97 20.10 -15.28 -2.59
CA SER A 97 21.10 -14.20 -2.59
C SER A 97 20.94 -13.26 -1.39
N VAL A 98 19.70 -12.92 -1.02
CA VAL A 98 19.39 -12.07 0.15
C VAL A 98 19.73 -12.80 1.45
N ILE A 99 19.34 -14.07 1.56
CA ILE A 99 19.65 -14.96 2.70
C ILE A 99 21.18 -15.06 2.90
N ASN A 100 21.93 -15.27 1.83
CA ASN A 100 23.39 -15.38 1.87
C ASN A 100 24.05 -14.06 2.31
N LYS A 101 23.59 -12.91 1.78
CA LYS A 101 24.09 -11.60 2.20
C LYS A 101 23.75 -11.28 3.65
N PHE A 102 22.56 -11.66 4.10
CA PHE A 102 22.16 -11.53 5.49
C PHE A 102 23.04 -12.37 6.41
N SER A 103 23.21 -13.67 6.10
CA SER A 103 24.08 -14.57 6.87
C SER A 103 25.54 -14.09 6.92
N SER A 104 26.05 -13.58 5.80
CA SER A 104 27.43 -13.06 5.74
C SER A 104 27.63 -11.86 6.65
N LYS A 105 26.58 -11.03 6.84
CA LYS A 105 26.64 -9.82 7.66
C LYS A 105 26.35 -10.07 9.14
N PHE A 106 25.39 -10.94 9.45
CA PHE A 106 24.87 -11.14 10.81
C PHE A 106 25.23 -12.49 11.44
N GLY A 107 25.91 -13.36 10.69
CA GLY A 107 26.20 -14.72 11.09
C GLY A 107 25.10 -15.71 10.69
N PRO A 108 25.31 -17.01 10.97
CA PRO A 108 24.40 -18.07 10.54
C PRO A 108 23.02 -17.95 11.21
N PHE A 109 21.97 -18.34 10.47
CA PHE A 109 20.63 -18.44 11.01
C PHE A 109 20.55 -19.51 12.09
N LYS A 110 19.97 -19.16 13.24
CA LYS A 110 19.74 -20.10 14.34
C LYS A 110 18.45 -20.91 14.14
N ASN A 111 17.41 -20.26 13.59
CA ASN A 111 16.09 -20.84 13.38
C ASN A 111 15.63 -20.51 11.96
N ASN A 112 15.18 -21.54 11.23
CA ASN A 112 14.53 -21.38 9.93
C ASN A 112 13.11 -21.91 10.06
N ILE A 113 12.12 -21.05 9.81
CA ILE A 113 10.71 -21.44 9.82
C ILE A 113 10.24 -21.61 8.39
N ASN A 114 9.65 -22.75 8.08
CA ASN A 114 8.99 -22.97 6.79
C ASN A 114 7.51 -22.62 6.92
N PHE A 115 7.08 -21.51 6.30
CA PHE A 115 5.67 -21.11 6.30
C PHE A 115 4.76 -21.98 5.40
N SER A 116 5.31 -23.01 4.74
CA SER A 116 4.49 -24.08 4.14
C SER A 116 4.17 -25.20 5.13
N ASP A 117 4.81 -25.20 6.31
CA ASP A 117 4.59 -26.17 7.37
C ASP A 117 3.61 -25.61 8.42
N LEU A 118 2.38 -26.11 8.38
CA LEU A 118 1.30 -25.67 9.27
C LEU A 118 1.60 -25.96 10.75
N ASP A 119 2.41 -26.98 11.06
CA ASP A 119 2.78 -27.33 12.43
C ASP A 119 3.78 -26.33 13.01
N GLN A 120 4.59 -25.68 12.17
CA GLN A 120 5.45 -24.59 12.60
C GLN A 120 4.67 -23.29 12.75
N ILE A 121 3.73 -23.03 11.84
CA ILE A 121 2.90 -21.82 11.86
C ILE A 121 1.99 -21.78 13.09
N SER A 122 1.36 -22.91 13.43
CA SER A 122 0.44 -23.00 14.58
C SER A 122 1.09 -22.67 15.93
N LYS A 123 2.43 -22.69 16.01
CA LYS A 123 3.20 -22.35 17.20
C LYS A 123 3.54 -20.86 17.29
N ILE A 124 3.23 -20.07 16.25
CA ILE A 124 3.48 -18.63 16.21
C ILE A 124 2.27 -17.91 16.80
N GLU A 125 2.49 -17.12 17.85
CA GLU A 125 1.48 -16.20 18.36
C GLU A 125 1.39 -14.96 17.46
N PHE A 126 0.22 -14.75 16.85
CA PHE A 126 -0.05 -13.57 16.04
C PHE A 126 -0.63 -12.46 16.91
N THR A 127 -0.09 -11.25 16.79
CA THR A 127 -0.56 -10.06 17.52
C THR A 127 -1.85 -9.47 16.96
N GLN A 128 -2.19 -9.80 15.71
CA GLN A 128 -3.46 -9.50 15.08
C GLN A 128 -3.94 -10.72 14.32
N ASP A 129 -5.23 -11.01 14.41
CA ASP A 129 -5.83 -12.11 13.67
C ASP A 129 -6.20 -11.70 12.25
N THR A 130 -6.41 -12.70 11.39
CA THR A 130 -6.82 -12.49 10.00
C THR A 130 -8.18 -11.80 9.90
N SER A 131 -9.04 -11.92 10.93
CA SER A 131 -10.35 -11.27 10.94
C SER A 131 -10.21 -9.75 11.07
N THR A 132 -9.34 -9.27 11.95
CA THR A 132 -9.02 -7.85 12.12
C THR A 132 -8.43 -7.27 10.85
N LEU A 133 -7.46 -7.96 10.24
CA LEU A 133 -6.79 -7.48 9.02
C LEU A 133 -7.72 -7.38 7.80
N ASN A 134 -8.82 -8.14 7.78
CA ASN A 134 -9.84 -8.09 6.74
C ASN A 134 -11.07 -7.24 7.11
N SER A 135 -11.11 -6.67 8.31
CA SER A 135 -12.23 -5.84 8.75
C SER A 135 -12.30 -4.52 7.99
N TYR A 136 -13.50 -3.98 7.83
CA TYR A 136 -13.69 -2.65 7.23
C TYR A 136 -12.95 -1.58 8.05
N ASP A 137 -13.01 -1.67 9.37
CA ASP A 137 -12.36 -0.72 10.29
C ASP A 137 -10.84 -0.66 10.10
N TRP A 138 -10.23 -1.80 9.77
CA TRP A 138 -8.80 -1.85 9.44
C TRP A 138 -8.53 -1.34 8.02
N LEU A 139 -9.23 -1.87 7.02
CA LEU A 139 -8.97 -1.56 5.62
C LEU A 139 -9.23 -0.07 5.30
N TYR A 140 -10.38 0.43 5.75
CA TYR A 140 -10.93 1.74 5.39
C TYR A 140 -11.16 2.66 6.58
N GLY A 141 -11.45 2.10 7.78
CA GLY A 141 -11.68 2.87 9.00
C GLY A 141 -10.49 3.69 9.50
N GLN A 142 -9.28 3.36 9.03
CA GLN A 142 -8.05 4.11 9.31
C GLN A 142 -7.78 5.23 8.29
N THR A 143 -8.73 5.55 7.41
CA THR A 143 -8.60 6.64 6.43
C THR A 143 -8.80 7.99 7.13
N PRO A 144 -7.86 8.94 7.02
CA PRO A 144 -8.03 10.29 7.54
C PRO A 144 -9.27 10.97 6.94
N GLU A 145 -9.76 12.01 7.59
CA GLU A 145 -10.84 12.82 7.03
C GLU A 145 -10.43 13.42 5.68
N PHE A 146 -11.33 13.34 4.70
CA PHE A 146 -11.16 13.98 3.39
C PHE A 146 -12.50 14.47 2.84
N VAL A 147 -12.41 15.41 1.89
CA VAL A 147 -13.56 15.90 1.12
C VAL A 147 -13.43 15.38 -0.30
N PHE A 148 -14.48 14.73 -0.79
CA PHE A 148 -14.63 14.32 -2.18
C PHE A 148 -15.58 15.26 -2.89
N GLU A 149 -15.13 15.90 -3.95
CA GLU A 149 -15.94 16.81 -4.76
C GLU A 149 -16.16 16.17 -6.14
N THR A 150 -17.40 16.15 -6.62
CA THR A 150 -17.77 15.65 -7.95
C THR A 150 -18.89 16.48 -8.54
N CYS A 151 -19.08 16.41 -9.86
CA CYS A 151 -20.20 17.04 -10.55
C CYS A 151 -21.09 15.97 -11.17
N LEU A 152 -22.39 16.05 -10.92
CA LEU A 152 -23.40 15.23 -11.58
C LEU A 152 -24.18 16.10 -12.58
N GLU A 153 -24.07 15.75 -13.85
CA GLU A 153 -24.82 16.41 -14.92
C GLU A 153 -26.13 15.67 -15.18
N LEU A 154 -27.24 16.39 -15.07
CA LEU A 154 -28.58 15.91 -15.35
C LEU A 154 -29.04 16.52 -16.68
N GLU A 155 -28.67 15.89 -17.78
CA GLU A 155 -28.93 16.36 -19.15
C GLU A 155 -30.41 16.65 -19.40
N SER A 156 -31.30 15.79 -18.92
CA SER A 156 -32.75 15.93 -19.07
C SER A 156 -33.33 17.18 -18.39
N ALA A 157 -32.64 17.68 -17.37
CA ALA A 157 -33.02 18.88 -16.61
C ALA A 157 -32.12 20.09 -16.91
N ASN A 158 -31.12 19.93 -17.79
CA ASN A 158 -30.05 20.91 -18.04
C ASN A 158 -29.46 21.46 -16.72
N LEU A 159 -29.20 20.57 -15.78
CA LEU A 159 -28.81 20.90 -14.40
C LEU A 159 -27.49 20.24 -14.04
N ASN A 160 -26.59 21.02 -13.43
CA ASN A 160 -25.34 20.51 -12.87
C ASN A 160 -25.40 20.61 -11.35
N LEU A 161 -25.12 19.49 -10.69
CA LEU A 161 -25.05 19.39 -9.23
C LEU A 161 -23.59 19.22 -8.83
N GLU A 162 -23.04 20.21 -8.14
CA GLU A 162 -21.73 20.10 -7.48
C GLU A 162 -21.94 19.43 -6.13
N ILE A 163 -21.41 18.22 -5.96
CA ILE A 163 -21.61 17.40 -4.77
C ILE A 163 -20.30 17.35 -4.00
N LYS A 164 -20.34 17.76 -2.74
CA LYS A 164 -19.23 17.66 -1.78
C LYS A 164 -19.58 16.63 -0.72
N ILE A 165 -18.72 15.65 -0.52
CA ILE A 165 -18.91 14.56 0.43
C ILE A 165 -17.77 14.61 1.44
N VAL A 166 -18.08 14.84 2.71
CA VAL A 166 -17.12 14.74 3.81
C VAL A 166 -17.09 13.30 4.30
N VAL A 167 -15.92 12.68 4.27
CA VAL A 167 -15.70 11.30 4.70
C VAL A 167 -14.70 11.28 5.84
N ASP A 168 -15.03 10.61 6.95
CA ASP A 168 -14.16 10.41 8.11
C ASP A 168 -14.21 8.95 8.55
N LYS A 169 -13.05 8.32 8.75
CA LYS A 169 -12.92 6.89 9.06
C LYS A 169 -13.66 5.99 8.07
N GLY A 170 -13.64 6.35 6.79
CA GLY A 170 -14.36 5.63 5.73
C GLY A 170 -15.89 5.76 5.76
N LEU A 171 -16.45 6.57 6.66
CA LEU A 171 -17.88 6.81 6.77
C LEU A 171 -18.22 8.18 6.21
N ILE A 172 -19.32 8.27 5.46
CA ILE A 172 -19.84 9.55 4.98
C ILE A 172 -20.41 10.31 6.18
N LYS A 173 -19.84 11.49 6.48
CA LYS A 173 -20.28 12.38 7.56
C LYS A 173 -21.33 13.36 7.10
N SER A 174 -21.13 13.94 5.92
CA SER A 174 -22.08 14.86 5.33
C SER A 174 -21.97 14.87 3.80
N ILE A 175 -23.08 15.21 3.16
CA ILE A 175 -23.13 15.62 1.75
C ILE A 175 -23.66 17.04 1.69
N SER A 176 -22.99 17.88 0.92
CA SER A 176 -23.47 19.19 0.50
C SER A 176 -23.62 19.21 -1.02
N ILE A 177 -24.66 19.87 -1.51
CA ILE A 177 -24.99 19.94 -2.93
C ILE A 177 -25.16 21.41 -3.28
N ASP A 178 -24.36 21.90 -4.22
CA ASP A 178 -24.50 23.23 -4.79
C ASP A 178 -25.01 23.11 -6.23
N SER A 179 -25.93 24.00 -6.60
CA SER A 179 -26.48 24.08 -7.94
C SER A 179 -27.28 25.37 -8.15
N LYS A 180 -27.59 25.67 -9.42
CA LYS A 180 -28.39 26.84 -9.81
C LYS A 180 -29.90 26.67 -9.60
N ILE A 181 -30.32 25.86 -8.63
CA ILE A 181 -31.73 25.66 -8.27
C ILE A 181 -32.08 26.39 -6.97
N PRO A 182 -33.37 26.68 -6.71
CA PRO A 182 -33.79 27.35 -5.48
C PRO A 182 -33.30 26.65 -4.20
N GLU A 183 -32.88 27.46 -3.21
CA GLU A 183 -32.28 27.00 -1.96
C GLU A 183 -33.15 25.99 -1.18
N PHE A 184 -34.47 26.11 -1.25
CA PHE A 184 -35.37 25.15 -0.58
C PHE A 184 -35.27 23.73 -1.18
N GLN A 185 -35.06 23.61 -2.49
CA GLN A 185 -34.91 22.32 -3.17
C GLN A 185 -33.55 21.69 -2.87
N LEU A 186 -32.50 22.51 -2.72
CA LEU A 186 -31.18 22.08 -2.29
C LEU A 186 -31.23 21.51 -0.87
N ASN A 187 -31.85 22.24 0.06
CA ASN A 187 -31.99 21.81 1.45
C ASN A 187 -32.75 20.49 1.59
N ASP A 188 -33.82 20.28 0.82
CA ASP A 188 -34.57 19.02 0.80
C ASP A 188 -33.73 17.85 0.25
N LEU A 189 -32.96 18.10 -0.81
CA LEU A 189 -32.08 17.10 -1.43
C LEU A 189 -30.92 16.72 -0.51
N GLU A 190 -30.27 17.71 0.11
CA GLU A 190 -29.22 17.49 1.10
C GLU A 190 -29.75 16.74 2.32
N SER A 191 -30.89 17.14 2.87
CA SER A 191 -31.50 16.48 4.02
C SER A 191 -31.81 15.01 3.71
N THR A 192 -32.38 14.76 2.53
CA THR A 192 -32.68 13.40 2.06
C THR A 192 -31.39 12.59 1.90
N ALA A 193 -30.39 13.12 1.19
CA ALA A 193 -29.09 12.47 1.02
C ALA A 193 -28.46 12.11 2.37
N ASN A 194 -28.37 13.06 3.30
CA ASN A 194 -27.78 12.83 4.62
C ASN A 194 -28.59 11.83 5.47
N SER A 195 -29.92 11.81 5.37
CA SER A 195 -30.77 10.86 6.09
C SER A 195 -30.61 9.41 5.60
N CYS A 196 -30.32 9.23 4.30
CA CYS A 196 -30.12 7.91 3.71
C CYS A 196 -28.73 7.32 4.01
N LEU A 197 -27.79 8.10 4.55
CA LEU A 197 -26.37 7.73 4.63
C LEU A 197 -25.88 7.33 6.02
N GLN A 198 -26.70 7.43 7.06
CA GLN A 198 -26.30 6.98 8.40
C GLN A 198 -25.98 5.48 8.39
N GLY A 199 -24.70 5.15 8.61
CA GLY A 199 -24.21 3.77 8.63
C GLY A 199 -23.83 3.18 7.27
N ILE A 200 -23.85 3.98 6.18
CA ILE A 200 -23.37 3.53 4.88
C ILE A 200 -21.84 3.62 4.84
N HIS A 201 -21.21 2.45 4.74
CA HIS A 201 -19.80 2.34 4.41
C HIS A 201 -19.54 2.96 3.04
N SER A 202 -18.56 3.85 2.94
CA SER A 202 -18.12 4.32 1.64
C SER A 202 -17.43 3.17 0.91
N ASN A 203 -18.15 2.53 -0.01
CA ASN A 203 -17.59 1.55 -0.93
C ASN A 203 -17.02 2.30 -2.15
N PHE A 204 -16.12 3.25 -1.90
CA PHE A 204 -15.28 3.79 -2.96
C PHE A 204 -14.27 2.69 -3.31
N TYR A 205 -14.67 1.77 -4.18
CA TYR A 205 -13.73 0.96 -4.93
C TYR A 205 -12.92 1.92 -5.78
N TRP A 206 -11.83 2.45 -5.23
CA TRP A 206 -10.87 3.19 -6.01
C TRP A 206 -10.34 2.24 -7.09
N LEU A 207 -10.77 2.49 -8.33
CA LEU A 207 -10.00 2.25 -9.53
C LEU A 207 -8.70 3.04 -9.38
N LEU A 208 -7.74 2.44 -8.69
CA LEU A 208 -6.34 2.82 -8.80
C LEU A 208 -5.84 2.25 -10.13
N VAL A 209 -5.88 3.11 -11.15
CA VAL A 209 -5.06 2.96 -12.38
C VAL A 209 -3.67 3.50 -12.08
#